data_AF-U6SJA5-F1
#
_entry.id   AF-U6SJA5-F1
#
_cell.length_a   1.000
_cell.length_b   1.000
_cell.length_c   1.000
_cell.angle_alpha   90.00
_cell.angle_beta   90.00
_cell.angle_gamma   90.00
#
_symmetry.space_group_name_H-M   'P 1'
#
loop_
_entity.id
_entity.type
_entity.pdbx_description
1 polymer ?
#
loop_
_entity_poly.entity_id
_entity_poly.type
_entity_poly.pdbx_seq_one_letter_code
_entity_poly.pdbx_strand_id
1 'polypeptide(L)'
;MKRHFILLFISILMSGLFFYIFNLSTPPPGSVSGNGNPMLLLIPILVILFVGFIFSMIKVIEHFRVSIRAVTITMMALLLHWLVGLTYQRTAFDNYREVLAEAYQKEWGYVDWYYIEQITSSLLSVHTNKLYFNLNTYLMFLTLSLFLSLAYILVKRYALMKHK
;
A
#
# COMPACT_ATOMS: atom_id res chain seq x y z
N MET A 1 1.14 14.93 -22.64
CA MET A 1 1.57 15.35 -21.29
C MET A 1 0.43 15.63 -20.33
N LYS A 2 -0.46 16.62 -20.59
CA LYS A 2 -1.60 16.94 -19.70
C LYS A 2 -2.41 15.70 -19.26
N ARG A 3 -2.73 14.80 -20.20
CA ARG A 3 -3.41 13.52 -19.92
C ARG A 3 -2.70 12.66 -18.87
N HIS A 4 -1.37 12.55 -18.90
CA HIS A 4 -0.63 11.73 -17.94
C HIS A 4 -0.63 12.34 -16.54
N PHE A 5 -0.57 13.67 -16.43
CA PHE A 5 -0.75 14.33 -15.14
C PHE A 5 -2.15 14.13 -14.58
N ILE A 6 -3.19 14.23 -15.42
CA ILE A 6 -4.57 13.95 -15.01
C ILE A 6 -4.71 12.50 -14.54
N LEU A 7 -4.16 11.54 -15.29
CA LEU A 7 -4.19 10.13 -14.90
C LEU A 7 -3.44 9.88 -13.58
N LEU A 8 -2.27 10.51 -13.37
CA LEU A 8 -1.56 10.43 -12.09
C LEU A 8 -2.40 10.99 -10.95
N PHE A 9 -2.97 12.16 -11.14
CA PHE A 9 -3.82 12.80 -10.14
C PHE A 9 -5.02 11.93 -9.78
N ILE A 10 -5.71 11.38 -10.78
CA ILE A 10 -6.83 10.44 -10.58
C ILE A 10 -6.35 9.18 -9.87
N SER A 11 -5.24 8.56 -10.31
CA SER A 11 -4.68 7.37 -9.66
C SER A 11 -4.36 7.63 -8.19
N ILE A 12 -3.72 8.75 -7.85
CA ILE A 12 -3.38 9.12 -6.47
C ILE A 12 -4.66 9.31 -5.65
N LEU A 13 -5.59 10.14 -6.09
CA LEU A 13 -6.82 10.43 -5.35
C LEU A 13 -7.70 9.20 -5.18
N MET A 14 -7.94 8.45 -6.26
CA MET A 14 -8.83 7.27 -6.23
C MET A 14 -8.24 6.15 -5.38
N SER A 15 -6.92 5.89 -5.48
CA SER A 15 -6.28 4.90 -4.62
C SER A 15 -6.30 5.34 -3.15
N GLY A 16 -6.08 6.63 -2.86
CA GLY A 16 -6.19 7.18 -1.50
C GLY A 16 -7.59 7.03 -0.93
N LEU A 17 -8.62 7.32 -1.72
CA LEU A 17 -10.02 7.13 -1.35
C LEU A 17 -10.34 5.65 -1.05
N PHE A 18 -9.87 4.72 -1.89
CA PHE A 18 -10.08 3.30 -1.62
C PHE A 18 -9.34 2.82 -0.38
N PHE A 19 -8.08 3.22 -0.16
CA PHE A 19 -7.37 2.90 1.08
C PHE A 19 -8.13 3.42 2.31
N TYR A 20 -8.68 4.63 2.22
CA TYR A 20 -9.50 5.20 3.29
C TYR A 20 -10.81 4.41 3.53
N ILE A 21 -11.56 4.10 2.48
CA ILE A 21 -12.81 3.31 2.60
C ILE A 21 -12.52 1.91 3.16
N PHE A 22 -11.45 1.27 2.70
CA PHE A 22 -11.08 -0.07 3.16
C PHE A 22 -10.67 -0.03 4.63
N ASN A 23 -9.92 1.00 5.05
CA ASN A 23 -9.60 1.24 6.45
C ASN A 23 -10.88 1.27 7.32
N LEU A 24 -11.84 2.11 6.91
CA LEU A 24 -13.11 2.30 7.62
C LEU A 24 -14.00 1.06 7.63
N SER A 25 -13.80 0.13 6.70
CA SER A 25 -14.56 -1.12 6.61
C SER A 25 -14.09 -2.17 7.63
N THR A 26 -13.17 -1.83 8.53
CA THR A 26 -12.73 -2.70 9.63
C THR A 26 -13.76 -2.68 10.75
N PRO A 27 -14.29 -3.83 11.19
CA PRO A 27 -15.20 -3.87 12.33
C PRO A 27 -14.52 -3.34 13.61
N PRO A 28 -15.29 -2.76 14.55
CA PRO A 28 -14.77 -2.38 15.86
C PRO A 28 -14.13 -3.57 16.61
N PRO A 29 -13.07 -3.36 17.40
CA PRO A 29 -12.53 -4.39 18.30
C PRO A 29 -13.62 -5.00 19.18
N GLY A 30 -13.60 -6.33 19.39
CA GLY A 30 -14.60 -7.04 20.19
C GLY A 30 -15.88 -7.45 19.42
N SER A 31 -16.03 -7.02 18.17
CA SER A 31 -17.14 -7.45 17.30
C SER A 31 -16.77 -8.70 16.49
N VAL A 32 -17.78 -9.48 16.07
CA VAL A 32 -17.62 -10.65 15.20
C VAL A 32 -18.21 -10.33 13.84
N SER A 33 -17.49 -10.64 12.75
CA SER A 33 -17.98 -10.48 11.38
C SER A 33 -17.99 -11.82 10.63
N GLY A 34 -19.16 -12.21 10.12
CA GLY A 34 -19.36 -13.48 9.40
C GLY A 34 -19.25 -13.39 7.86
N ASN A 35 -19.20 -12.18 7.30
CA ASN A 35 -19.31 -11.96 5.83
C ASN A 35 -17.97 -11.96 5.08
N GLY A 36 -16.87 -12.41 5.71
CA GLY A 36 -15.53 -12.31 5.13
C GLY A 36 -15.12 -10.85 4.91
N ASN A 37 -14.32 -10.58 3.87
CA ASN A 37 -13.84 -9.24 3.54
C ASN A 37 -14.32 -8.78 2.14
N PRO A 38 -15.46 -8.08 2.05
CA PRO A 38 -16.01 -7.60 0.78
C PRO A 38 -15.07 -6.64 0.03
N MET A 39 -14.18 -5.93 0.74
CA MET A 39 -13.26 -4.97 0.12
C MET A 39 -12.27 -5.62 -0.84
N LEU A 40 -12.02 -6.93 -0.70
CA LEU A 40 -11.15 -7.67 -1.62
C LEU A 40 -11.67 -7.66 -3.05
N LEU A 41 -12.99 -7.53 -3.26
CA LEU A 41 -13.59 -7.42 -4.60
C LEU A 41 -13.14 -6.16 -5.35
N LEU A 42 -12.64 -5.16 -4.63
CA LEU A 42 -12.18 -3.89 -5.18
C LEU A 42 -10.66 -3.86 -5.41
N ILE A 43 -9.91 -4.90 -5.01
CA ILE A 43 -8.47 -5.04 -5.28
C ILE A 43 -8.15 -4.96 -6.78
N PRO A 44 -8.89 -5.60 -7.71
CA PRO A 44 -8.62 -5.46 -9.15
C PRO A 44 -8.61 -4.00 -9.62
N ILE A 45 -9.46 -3.14 -9.05
CA ILE A 45 -9.49 -1.72 -9.37
C ILE A 45 -8.22 -1.02 -8.88
N LEU A 46 -7.76 -1.33 -7.65
CA LEU A 46 -6.48 -0.83 -7.15
C LEU A 46 -5.30 -1.25 -8.04
N VAL A 47 -5.30 -2.47 -8.58
CA VAL A 47 -4.28 -2.94 -9.53
C VAL A 47 -4.31 -2.12 -10.81
N ILE A 48 -5.49 -1.80 -11.35
CA ILE A 48 -5.61 -0.94 -12.53
C ILE A 48 -5.06 0.47 -12.24
N LEU A 49 -5.40 1.06 -11.08
CA LEU A 49 -4.91 2.37 -10.68
C LEU A 49 -3.38 2.38 -10.50
N PHE A 50 -2.82 1.31 -9.95
CA PHE A 50 -1.38 1.08 -9.78
C PHE A 50 -0.66 1.05 -11.11
N VAL A 51 -1.11 0.21 -12.05
CA VAL A 51 -0.53 0.12 -13.40
C VAL A 51 -0.68 1.45 -14.15
N GLY A 52 -1.84 2.10 -14.03
CA GLY A 52 -2.10 3.43 -14.61
C GLY A 52 -1.16 4.51 -14.08
N PHE A 53 -0.87 4.48 -12.78
CA PHE A 53 0.11 5.36 -12.14
C PHE A 53 1.50 5.09 -12.73
N ILE A 54 1.96 3.84 -12.72
CA ILE A 54 3.31 3.47 -13.18
C ILE A 54 3.53 3.95 -14.62
N PHE A 55 2.59 3.63 -15.52
CA PHE A 55 2.66 4.02 -16.92
C PHE A 55 2.71 5.55 -17.09
N SER A 56 1.83 6.28 -16.40
CA SER A 56 1.78 7.73 -16.52
C SER A 56 3.02 8.39 -15.93
N MET A 57 3.57 7.85 -14.85
CA MET A 57 4.78 8.36 -14.20
C MET A 57 6.02 8.14 -15.06
N ILE A 58 6.13 6.99 -15.74
CA ILE A 58 7.17 6.75 -16.75
C ILE A 58 7.16 7.86 -17.80
N LYS A 59 5.98 8.19 -18.36
CA LYS A 59 5.86 9.25 -19.38
C LYS A 59 6.24 10.62 -18.88
N VAL A 60 5.92 10.94 -17.62
CA VAL A 60 6.31 12.20 -16.98
C VAL A 60 7.83 12.27 -16.79
N ILE A 61 8.46 11.22 -16.28
CA ILE A 61 9.92 11.16 -16.08
C ILE A 61 10.67 11.27 -17.41
N GLU A 62 10.19 10.59 -18.46
CA GLU A 62 10.75 10.68 -19.81
C GLU A 62 10.70 12.11 -20.36
N HIS A 63 9.56 12.79 -20.17
CA HIS A 63 9.36 14.15 -20.66
C HIS A 63 10.32 15.16 -20.03
N PHE A 64 10.51 15.09 -18.71
CA PHE A 64 11.42 15.99 -18.00
C PHE A 64 12.90 15.62 -18.11
N ARG A 65 13.22 14.50 -18.78
CA ARG A 65 14.61 14.04 -18.98
C ARG A 65 15.42 14.01 -17.67
N VAL A 66 14.80 13.57 -16.58
CA VAL A 66 15.41 13.51 -15.24
C VAL A 66 16.76 12.80 -15.32
N SER A 67 17.82 13.35 -14.73
CA SER A 67 19.18 12.79 -14.83
C SER A 67 19.28 11.41 -14.18
N ILE A 68 20.23 10.59 -14.65
CA ILE A 68 20.44 9.24 -14.09
C ILE A 68 20.80 9.29 -12.59
N ARG A 69 21.62 10.28 -12.20
CA ARG A 69 22.00 10.51 -10.81
C ARG A 69 20.79 10.79 -9.93
N ALA A 70 19.87 11.65 -10.40
CA ALA A 70 18.64 11.94 -9.67
C ALA A 70 17.73 10.70 -9.57
N VAL A 71 17.61 9.91 -10.64
CA VAL A 71 16.87 8.63 -10.62
C VAL A 71 17.43 7.70 -9.54
N THR A 72 18.75 7.48 -9.52
CA THR A 72 19.40 6.57 -8.56
C THR A 72 19.25 7.06 -7.12
N ILE A 73 19.47 8.36 -6.85
CA ILE A 73 19.30 8.93 -5.51
C ILE A 73 17.86 8.77 -5.02
N THR A 74 16.88 9.09 -5.86
CA THR A 74 15.46 8.92 -5.51
C THR A 74 15.14 7.46 -5.23
N MET A 75 15.65 6.51 -6.03
CA MET A 75 15.45 5.08 -5.76
C MET A 75 16.03 4.65 -4.39
N MET A 76 17.21 5.13 -4.01
CA MET A 76 17.79 4.84 -2.68
C MET A 76 16.92 5.40 -1.54
N ALA A 77 16.41 6.63 -1.69
CA ALA A 77 15.51 7.22 -0.70
C ALA A 77 14.19 6.44 -0.58
N LEU A 78 13.63 5.95 -1.69
CA LEU A 78 12.43 5.12 -1.68
C LEU A 78 12.66 3.76 -1.02
N LEU A 79 13.83 3.15 -1.19
CA LEU A 79 14.19 1.91 -0.48
C LEU A 79 14.29 2.14 1.03
N LEU A 80 14.88 3.26 1.46
CA LEU A 80 14.93 3.61 2.88
C LEU A 80 13.53 3.83 3.46
N HIS A 81 12.68 4.57 2.74
CA HIS A 81 11.28 4.74 3.12
C HIS A 81 10.58 3.38 3.29
N TRP A 82 10.80 2.45 2.35
CA TRP A 82 10.22 1.12 2.39
C TRP A 82 10.70 0.31 3.60
N LEU A 83 11.99 0.37 3.92
CA LEU A 83 12.54 -0.29 5.10
C LEU A 83 11.88 0.21 6.39
N VAL A 84 11.77 1.54 6.53
CA VAL A 84 11.07 2.16 7.67
C VAL A 84 9.60 1.77 7.70
N GLY A 85 8.90 1.87 6.57
CA GLY A 85 7.48 1.55 6.46
C GLY A 85 7.17 0.08 6.81
N LEU A 86 8.03 -0.86 6.41
CA LEU A 86 7.91 -2.28 6.76
C LEU A 86 8.12 -2.52 8.26
N THR A 87 9.12 -1.89 8.87
CA THR A 87 9.36 -2.02 10.32
C THR A 87 8.22 -1.44 11.14
N TYR A 88 7.70 -0.27 10.74
CA TYR A 88 6.52 0.32 11.34
C TYR A 88 5.31 -0.60 11.21
N GLN A 89 5.07 -1.14 10.01
CA GLN A 89 3.92 -1.99 9.74
C GLN A 89 3.95 -3.26 10.60
N ARG A 90 5.12 -3.89 10.75
CA ARG A 90 5.28 -5.07 11.62
C ARG A 90 4.91 -4.75 13.07
N THR A 91 5.45 -3.65 13.59
CA THR A 91 5.16 -3.19 14.96
C THR A 91 3.67 -2.88 15.15
N ALA A 92 3.03 -2.26 14.16
CA ALA A 92 1.60 -1.96 14.19
C ALA A 92 0.72 -3.22 14.21
N PHE A 93 1.15 -4.31 13.54
CA PHE A 93 0.46 -5.60 13.60
C PHE A 93 0.51 -6.22 14.99
N ASP A 94 1.69 -6.21 15.62
CA ASP A 94 1.88 -6.77 16.96
C ASP A 94 1.05 -6.01 18.00
N ASN A 95 1.12 -4.68 18.00
CA ASN A 95 0.33 -3.83 18.90
C ASN A 95 -1.19 -3.99 18.69
N TYR A 96 -1.64 -4.29 17.47
CA TYR A 96 -3.07 -4.45 17.21
C TYR A 96 -3.65 -5.70 17.87
N ARG A 97 -2.88 -6.78 17.97
CA ARG A 97 -3.33 -8.01 18.65
C ARG A 97 -3.57 -7.76 20.14
N GLU A 98 -2.73 -6.95 20.78
CA GLU A 98 -2.91 -6.51 22.17
C GLU A 98 -4.19 -5.68 22.32
N VAL A 99 -4.44 -4.72 21.42
CA VAL A 99 -5.68 -3.92 21.42
C VAL A 99 -6.93 -4.80 21.27
N LEU A 100 -6.87 -5.86 20.44
CA LEU A 100 -7.96 -6.83 20.35
C LEU A 100 -8.12 -7.59 21.68
N ALA A 101 -7.03 -8.09 22.26
CA ALA A 101 -7.07 -8.82 23.52
C ALA A 101 -7.71 -7.99 24.65
N GLU A 102 -7.32 -6.73 24.80
CA GLU A 102 -7.93 -5.81 25.78
C GLU A 102 -9.43 -5.58 25.50
N ALA A 103 -9.82 -5.42 24.24
CA ALA A 103 -11.22 -5.23 23.86
C ALA A 103 -12.08 -6.47 24.15
N TYR A 104 -11.60 -7.67 23.80
CA TYR A 104 -12.30 -8.92 24.09
C TYR A 104 -12.39 -9.19 25.60
N GLN A 105 -11.31 -8.93 26.36
CA GLN A 105 -11.34 -9.04 27.82
C GLN A 105 -12.40 -8.11 28.44
N LYS A 106 -12.49 -6.87 27.94
CA LYS A 106 -13.45 -5.88 28.44
C LYS A 106 -14.89 -6.25 28.11
N GLU A 107 -15.15 -6.74 26.91
CA GLU A 107 -16.49 -6.97 26.40
C GLU A 107 -17.04 -8.36 26.81
N TRP A 108 -16.18 -9.38 26.88
CA TRP A 108 -16.57 -10.79 27.09
C TRP A 108 -16.02 -11.38 28.39
N GLY A 109 -15.11 -10.69 29.09
CA GLY A 109 -14.53 -11.15 30.36
C GLY A 109 -13.39 -12.16 30.23
N TYR A 110 -13.03 -12.57 29.02
CA TYR A 110 -11.91 -13.47 28.73
C TYR A 110 -11.22 -13.11 27.40
N VAL A 111 -9.97 -13.55 27.23
CA VAL A 111 -9.20 -13.39 25.98
C VAL A 111 -9.11 -14.73 25.26
N ASP A 112 -9.63 -14.79 24.03
CA ASP A 112 -9.39 -15.89 23.11
C ASP A 112 -8.25 -15.54 22.13
N TRP A 113 -7.03 -15.92 22.52
CA TRP A 113 -5.83 -15.69 21.70
C TRP A 113 -5.86 -16.47 20.39
N TYR A 114 -6.46 -17.66 20.37
CA TYR A 114 -6.57 -18.47 19.17
C TYR A 114 -7.45 -17.78 18.14
N TYR A 115 -8.61 -17.26 18.58
CA TYR A 115 -9.48 -16.47 17.72
C TYR A 115 -8.80 -15.19 17.22
N ILE A 116 -8.13 -14.43 18.10
CA ILE A 116 -7.38 -13.21 17.73
C ILE A 116 -6.32 -13.53 16.68
N GLU A 117 -5.55 -14.61 16.87
CA GLU A 117 -4.54 -15.03 15.91
C GLU A 117 -5.16 -15.43 14.57
N GLN A 118 -6.28 -16.17 14.59
CA GLN A 118 -7.02 -16.57 13.39
C GLN A 118 -7.49 -15.36 12.58
N ILE A 119 -8.13 -14.37 13.24
CA ILE A 119 -8.65 -13.18 12.56
C ILE A 119 -7.57 -12.17 12.18
N THR A 120 -6.36 -12.28 12.71
CA THR A 120 -5.24 -11.37 12.36
C THR A 120 -4.22 -11.97 11.40
N SER A 121 -4.18 -13.30 11.26
CA SER A 121 -3.21 -13.99 10.41
C SER A 121 -3.70 -14.24 8.98
N SER A 122 -4.99 -14.04 8.71
CA SER A 122 -5.57 -14.17 7.38
C SER A 122 -5.62 -12.84 6.64
N LEU A 123 -5.03 -12.79 5.43
CA LEU A 123 -5.20 -11.68 4.47
C LEU A 123 -6.67 -11.44 4.10
N LEU A 124 -7.50 -12.47 4.25
CA LEU A 124 -8.93 -12.40 3.92
C LEU A 124 -9.77 -11.86 5.07
N SER A 125 -9.17 -11.60 6.23
CA SER A 125 -9.89 -11.12 7.40
C SER A 125 -10.18 -9.63 7.29
N VAL A 126 -11.46 -9.27 7.42
CA VAL A 126 -11.89 -7.87 7.48
C VAL A 126 -11.33 -7.15 8.71
N HIS A 127 -10.99 -7.86 9.79
CA HIS A 127 -10.43 -7.28 11.02
C HIS A 127 -9.03 -6.71 10.82
N THR A 128 -8.34 -7.10 9.74
CA THR A 128 -6.99 -6.61 9.40
C THR A 128 -7.00 -5.47 8.38
N ASN A 129 -8.18 -5.06 7.89
CA ASN A 129 -8.27 -4.01 6.87
C ASN A 129 -7.58 -2.71 7.31
N LYS A 130 -7.76 -2.27 8.56
CA LYS A 130 -7.08 -1.07 9.08
C LYS A 130 -5.57 -1.20 9.13
N LEU A 131 -5.04 -2.43 9.14
CA LEU A 131 -3.60 -2.68 9.09
C LEU A 131 -3.09 -2.73 7.66
N TYR A 132 -3.81 -3.38 6.74
CA TYR A 132 -3.38 -3.44 5.34
C TYR A 132 -3.64 -2.16 4.55
N PHE A 133 -4.70 -1.43 4.90
CA PHE A 133 -5.13 -0.21 4.24
C PHE A 133 -5.08 0.93 5.25
N ASN A 134 -3.92 1.54 5.43
CA ASN A 134 -3.75 2.73 6.26
C ASN A 134 -2.85 3.73 5.54
N LEU A 135 -2.56 4.85 6.20
CA LEU A 135 -1.73 5.90 5.63
C LEU A 135 -0.31 5.40 5.32
N ASN A 136 0.31 4.62 6.20
CA ASN A 136 1.64 4.06 5.97
C ASN A 136 1.66 3.15 4.74
N THR A 137 0.74 2.18 4.66
CA THR A 137 0.69 1.28 3.51
C THR A 137 0.27 1.97 2.21
N TYR A 138 -0.51 3.05 2.27
CA TYR A 138 -0.83 3.90 1.13
C TYR A 138 0.41 4.64 0.59
N LEU A 139 1.21 5.23 1.48
CA LEU A 139 2.47 5.87 1.10
C LEU A 139 3.46 4.85 0.53
N MET A 140 3.53 3.64 1.12
CA MET A 140 4.30 2.53 0.56
C MET A 140 3.82 2.15 -0.85
N PHE A 141 2.51 2.06 -1.07
CA PHE A 141 1.92 1.78 -2.38
C PHE A 141 2.34 2.83 -3.44
N LEU A 142 2.25 4.12 -3.12
CA LEU A 142 2.66 5.19 -4.03
C LEU A 142 4.18 5.16 -4.31
N THR A 143 4.98 4.97 -3.26
CA THR A 143 6.44 4.94 -3.38
C THR A 143 6.94 3.71 -4.12
N LEU A 144 6.28 2.56 -4.01
CA LEU A 144 6.54 1.39 -4.85
C LEU A 144 6.20 1.66 -6.32
N SER A 145 5.06 2.27 -6.57
CA SER A 145 4.66 2.63 -7.93
C SER A 145 5.72 3.52 -8.58
N LEU A 146 6.19 4.54 -7.85
CA LEU A 146 7.27 5.41 -8.29
C LEU A 146 8.59 4.65 -8.47
N PHE A 147 8.95 3.77 -7.53
CA PHE A 147 10.16 2.97 -7.61
C PHE A 147 10.19 2.10 -8.86
N LEU A 148 9.08 1.41 -9.18
CA LEU A 148 8.95 0.59 -10.37
C LEU A 148 9.03 1.42 -11.66
N SER A 149 8.42 2.62 -11.69
CA SER A 149 8.58 3.55 -12.80
C SER A 149 10.04 3.95 -13.01
N LEU A 150 10.77 4.26 -11.94
CA LEU A 150 12.18 4.63 -11.99
C LEU A 150 13.06 3.44 -12.42
N ALA A 151 12.79 2.25 -11.90
CA ALA A 151 13.49 1.02 -12.26
C ALA A 151 13.35 0.73 -13.77
N TYR A 152 12.13 0.86 -14.32
CA TYR A 152 11.90 0.73 -15.75
C TYR A 152 12.73 1.74 -16.57
N ILE A 153 12.75 3.02 -16.16
CA ILE A 153 13.53 4.06 -16.82
C ILE A 153 15.03 3.76 -16.78
N LEU A 154 15.54 3.31 -15.64
CA LEU A 154 16.94 2.95 -15.43
C LEU A 154 17.34 1.81 -16.39
N VAL A 155 16.58 0.72 -16.41
CA VAL A 155 16.80 -0.43 -17.31
C VAL A 155 16.75 -0.02 -18.78
N LYS A 156 15.72 0.75 -19.17
CA LYS A 156 15.56 1.23 -20.55
C LYS A 156 16.76 2.07 -21.01
N ARG A 157 17.24 2.99 -20.17
CA ARG A 157 18.39 3.85 -20.50
C ARG A 157 19.68 3.06 -20.57
N TYR A 158 19.88 2.10 -19.67
CA TYR A 158 21.04 1.22 -19.70
C TYR A 158 21.09 0.39 -20.98
N ALA A 159 19.96 -0.18 -21.40
CA ALA A 159 19.86 -0.91 -22.67
C ALA A 159 20.23 -0.03 -23.87
N LEU A 160 19.75 1.22 -23.92
CA LEU A 160 20.07 2.16 -25.01
C LEU A 160 21.54 2.58 -25.05
N MET A 161 22.24 2.63 -23.92
CA MET A 161 23.68 2.94 -23.89
C MET A 161 24.54 1.77 -24.37
N LYS A 162 24.09 0.51 -24.17
CA LYS A 162 24.82 -0.68 -24.62
C LYS A 162 24.79 -0.88 -26.15
N HIS A 163 23.83 -0.26 -26.83
CA HIS A 163 23.64 -0.36 -28.29
C HIS A 163 24.10 0.89 -29.07
N LYS A 164 24.83 1.81 -28.41
CA LYS A 164 25.53 2.94 -29.04
C LYS A 164 27.02 2.70 -28.97
#